data_AF-A0A9D8HHJ7-F1
#
_entry.id   AF-A0A9D8HHJ7-F1
#
_cell.length_a   1.000
_cell.length_b   1.000
_cell.length_c   1.000
_cell.angle_alpha   90.00
_cell.angle_beta   90.00
_cell.angle_gamma   90.00
#
_symmetry.space_group_name_H-M   'P 1'
#
loop_
_entity.id
_entity.type
_entity.pdbx_description
1 polymer ?
#
loop_
_entity_poly.entity_id
_entity_poly.type
_entity_poly.pdbx_seq_one_letter_code
_entity_poly.pdbx_strand_id
1 'polypeptide(L)'
;MSKIIATSAIKGAYTIVEKAQKVLEKSIEKNGPEYKLEFPDTNYYLPIIYSMTGIAVEKLNDGRNVLLEARKLLPQIPSDNIWLPYLGGTLDAGIATLWAEEIIEAVKYIDGPNPVDGIWLGAATDVIIRERGIEFVDGTAPGFAACVGACKDSKTAVKIARELQEKNIYVFMTGSTDG
;
A
#
# COMPACT_ATOMS: atom_id res chain seq x y z
N MET A 1 -5.01 -22.60 3.83
CA MET A 1 -5.31 -21.48 2.91
C MET A 1 -6.11 -22.03 1.74
N SER A 2 -7.08 -21.31 1.17
CA SER A 2 -7.91 -21.82 0.06
C SER A 2 -7.27 -21.51 -1.29
N LYS A 3 -7.32 -22.47 -2.23
CA LYS A 3 -6.84 -22.29 -3.61
C LYS A 3 -7.53 -21.12 -4.31
N ILE A 4 -8.84 -20.97 -4.11
CA ILE A 4 -9.63 -19.88 -4.70
C ILE A 4 -9.10 -18.52 -4.23
N ILE A 5 -8.77 -18.42 -2.94
CA ILE A 5 -8.22 -17.19 -2.34
C ILE A 5 -6.82 -16.91 -2.92
N ALA A 6 -5.93 -17.91 -2.94
CA ALA A 6 -4.59 -17.77 -3.49
C ALA A 6 -4.60 -17.36 -4.97
N THR A 7 -5.43 -18.01 -5.79
CA THR A 7 -5.61 -17.67 -7.20
C THR A 7 -6.10 -16.24 -7.38
N SER A 8 -7.05 -15.79 -6.55
CA SER A 8 -7.59 -14.42 -6.63
C SER A 8 -6.56 -13.38 -6.21
N ALA A 9 -5.83 -13.63 -5.13
CA ALA A 9 -4.76 -12.75 -4.65
C ALA A 9 -3.64 -12.60 -5.67
N ILE A 10 -3.16 -13.71 -6.24
CA ILE A 10 -2.11 -13.71 -7.26
C ILE A 10 -2.57 -12.95 -8.51
N LYS A 11 -3.79 -13.20 -9.00
CA LYS A 11 -4.35 -12.44 -10.13
C LYS A 11 -4.43 -10.94 -9.85
N GLY A 12 -4.88 -10.57 -8.65
CA GLY A 12 -4.90 -9.17 -8.21
C GLY A 12 -3.51 -8.53 -8.23
N ALA A 13 -2.51 -9.23 -7.71
CA ALA A 13 -1.12 -8.77 -7.71
C ALA A 13 -0.60 -8.49 -9.13
N TYR A 14 -0.87 -9.39 -10.09
CA TYR A 14 -0.52 -9.14 -11.50
C TYR A 14 -1.17 -7.85 -12.03
N THR A 15 -2.47 -7.65 -11.76
CA THR A 15 -3.20 -6.45 -12.20
C THR A 15 -2.63 -5.17 -11.60
N ILE A 16 -2.30 -5.16 -10.30
CA ILE A 16 -1.78 -3.98 -9.61
C ILE A 16 -0.35 -3.65 -10.05
N VAL A 17 0.51 -4.66 -10.20
CA VAL A 17 1.88 -4.47 -10.72
C VAL A 17 1.86 -3.93 -12.14
N GLU A 18 0.97 -4.42 -13.00
CA GLU A 18 0.80 -3.89 -14.36
C GLU A 18 0.26 -2.44 -14.35
N LYS A 19 -0.70 -2.14 -13.47
CA LYS A 19 -1.22 -0.78 -13.27
C LYS A 19 -0.12 0.18 -12.83
N ALA A 20 0.71 -0.22 -11.86
CA ALA A 20 1.81 0.61 -11.36
C ALA A 20 2.81 0.95 -12.47
N GLN A 21 3.11 0.01 -13.36
CA GLN A 21 3.99 0.25 -14.50
C GLN A 21 3.41 1.26 -15.47
N LYS A 22 2.12 1.15 -15.79
CA LYS A 22 1.44 2.10 -16.67
C LYS A 22 1.40 3.50 -16.07
N VAL A 23 1.15 3.61 -14.76
CA VAL A 23 1.14 4.89 -14.03
C VAL A 23 2.53 5.50 -14.01
N LEU A 24 3.56 4.70 -13.66
CA LEU A 24 4.93 5.16 -13.60
C LEU A 24 5.45 5.60 -14.98
N GLU A 25 5.21 4.81 -16.03
CA GLU A 25 5.67 5.14 -17.38
C GLU A 25 5.06 6.45 -17.88
N LYS A 26 3.76 6.66 -17.65
CA LYS A 26 3.09 7.93 -17.98
C LYS A 26 3.71 9.11 -17.22
N SER A 27 4.02 8.92 -15.95
CA SER A 27 4.69 9.96 -15.14
C SER A 27 6.08 10.28 -15.69
N ILE A 28 6.83 9.27 -16.12
CA ILE A 28 8.16 9.43 -16.70
C ILE A 28 8.09 10.12 -18.06
N GLU A 29 7.13 9.77 -18.92
CA GLU A 29 6.90 10.44 -20.20
C GLU A 29 6.59 11.93 -20.02
N LYS A 30 5.85 12.28 -18.97
CA LYS A 30 5.43 13.66 -18.68
C LYS A 30 6.51 14.50 -17.99
N ASN A 31 7.16 13.94 -16.96
CA ASN A 31 8.02 14.69 -16.04
C ASN A 31 9.52 14.40 -16.26
N GLY A 32 9.86 13.35 -17.00
CA GLY A 32 11.22 12.87 -17.23
C GLY A 32 11.68 11.82 -16.20
N PRO A 33 12.64 10.94 -16.56
CA PRO A 33 13.05 9.82 -15.71
C PRO A 33 13.76 10.25 -14.41
N GLU A 34 14.38 11.43 -14.42
CA GLU A 34 15.15 11.96 -13.29
C GLU A 34 14.30 12.77 -12.30
N TYR A 35 12.99 12.91 -12.55
CA TYR A 35 12.11 13.63 -11.65
C TYR A 35 12.03 12.93 -10.29
N LYS A 36 12.04 13.73 -9.22
CA LYS A 36 12.10 13.25 -7.84
C LYS A 36 10.81 12.52 -7.45
N LEU A 37 10.95 11.33 -6.87
CA LEU A 37 9.84 10.51 -6.39
C LEU A 37 9.99 10.33 -4.88
N GLU A 38 9.18 11.04 -4.09
CA GLU A 38 9.28 11.03 -2.63
C GLU A 38 7.93 11.25 -1.94
N PHE A 39 7.83 10.83 -0.69
CA PHE A 39 6.76 11.25 0.22
C PHE A 39 7.15 12.52 0.98
N PRO A 40 6.17 13.32 1.45
CA PRO A 40 6.45 14.52 2.22
C PRO A 40 7.07 14.18 3.59
N ASP A 41 8.08 14.95 3.99
CA ASP A 41 8.68 14.95 5.33
C ASP A 41 9.06 13.56 5.87
N THR A 42 9.72 12.75 5.04
CA THR A 42 10.31 11.47 5.44
C THR A 42 11.79 11.37 5.09
N ASN A 43 12.57 10.75 5.97
CA ASN A 43 13.98 10.40 5.73
C ASN A 43 14.17 8.96 5.25
N TYR A 44 13.09 8.25 4.91
CA TYR A 44 13.10 6.82 4.59
C TYR A 44 12.68 6.50 3.15
N TYR A 45 12.87 7.46 2.23
CA TYR A 45 12.55 7.30 0.81
C TYR A 45 11.09 6.85 0.59
N LEU A 46 10.89 5.71 -0.06
CA LEU A 46 9.64 4.95 -0.06
C LEU A 46 9.74 3.86 1.03
N PRO A 47 9.10 4.05 2.20
CA PRO A 47 9.39 3.26 3.40
C PRO A 47 9.17 1.75 3.28
N ILE A 48 8.15 1.29 2.56
CA ILE A 48 7.86 -0.14 2.43
C ILE A 48 8.94 -0.79 1.58
N ILE A 49 9.23 -0.24 0.42
CA ILE A 49 10.29 -0.72 -0.47
C ILE A 49 11.64 -0.67 0.25
N TYR A 50 11.97 0.45 0.89
CA TYR A 50 13.25 0.62 1.57
C TYR A 50 13.41 -0.38 2.73
N SER A 51 12.37 -0.59 3.54
CA SER A 51 12.40 -1.53 4.67
C SER A 51 12.62 -2.98 4.26
N MET A 52 12.12 -3.39 3.09
CA MET A 52 12.20 -4.77 2.62
C MET A 52 13.41 -5.05 1.74
N THR A 53 13.90 -4.05 1.00
CA THR A 53 14.92 -4.24 -0.04
C THR A 53 16.21 -3.47 0.21
N GLY A 54 16.18 -2.42 1.04
CA GLY A 54 17.26 -1.45 1.19
C GLY A 54 17.47 -0.53 -0.01
N ILE A 55 16.61 -0.60 -1.04
CA ILE A 55 16.71 0.24 -2.23
C ILE A 55 16.20 1.65 -1.89
N ALA A 56 17.09 2.64 -1.98
CA ALA A 56 16.73 4.05 -1.89
C ALA A 56 16.12 4.51 -3.21
N VAL A 57 14.79 4.68 -3.24
CA VAL A 57 14.08 5.22 -4.40
C VAL A 57 14.07 6.74 -4.28
N GLU A 58 14.75 7.42 -5.19
CA GLU A 58 14.84 8.89 -5.19
C GLU A 58 14.17 9.50 -6.42
N LYS A 59 14.14 8.76 -7.54
CA LYS A 59 13.67 9.23 -8.84
C LYS A 59 12.68 8.26 -9.46
N LEU A 60 11.88 8.75 -10.42
CA LEU A 60 10.93 7.91 -11.15
C LEU A 60 11.60 6.70 -11.81
N ASN A 61 12.82 6.83 -12.32
CA ASN A 61 13.54 5.71 -12.93
C ASN A 61 13.90 4.60 -11.93
N ASP A 62 14.15 4.93 -10.66
CA ASP A 62 14.40 3.92 -9.62
C ASP A 62 13.16 3.06 -9.38
N GLY A 63 11.97 3.66 -9.51
CA GLY A 63 10.70 2.94 -9.49
C GLY A 63 10.59 1.85 -10.56
N ARG A 64 11.22 2.01 -11.73
CA ARG A 64 11.25 0.95 -12.76
C ARG A 64 12.02 -0.26 -12.27
N ASN A 65 13.16 -0.05 -11.62
CA ASN A 65 13.98 -1.13 -11.07
C ASN A 65 13.22 -1.90 -10.00
N VAL A 66 12.51 -1.19 -9.11
CA VAL A 66 11.66 -1.81 -8.09
C VAL A 66 10.53 -2.63 -8.72
N LEU A 67 9.85 -2.12 -9.75
CA LEU A 67 8.78 -2.87 -10.42
C LEU A 67 9.30 -4.09 -11.19
N LEU A 68 10.55 -4.07 -11.67
CA LEU A 68 11.20 -5.25 -12.24
C LEU A 68 11.44 -6.32 -11.17
N GLU A 69 11.90 -5.95 -9.98
CA GLU A 69 12.01 -6.88 -8.85
C GLU A 69 10.65 -7.39 -8.38
N ALA A 70 9.64 -6.51 -8.29
CA ALA A 70 8.27 -6.88 -7.93
C ALA A 70 7.69 -7.96 -8.86
N ARG A 71 7.97 -7.89 -10.17
CA ARG A 71 7.53 -8.92 -11.12
C ARG A 71 8.13 -10.29 -10.83
N LYS A 72 9.36 -10.37 -10.32
CA LYS A 72 10.01 -11.66 -10.02
C LYS A 72 9.34 -12.37 -8.85
N LEU A 73 8.67 -11.62 -7.98
CA LEU A 73 7.89 -12.14 -6.86
C LEU A 73 6.50 -12.66 -7.26
N LEU A 74 6.06 -12.42 -8.50
CA LEU A 74 4.75 -12.88 -8.96
C LEU A 74 4.82 -14.37 -9.32
N PRO A 75 4.18 -15.27 -8.55
CA PRO A 75 4.21 -16.70 -8.82
C PRO A 75 3.26 -17.05 -9.98
N GLN A 76 3.44 -18.25 -10.52
CA GLN A 76 2.45 -18.80 -11.43
C GLN A 76 1.09 -18.98 -10.73
N ILE A 77 0.01 -18.75 -11.48
CA ILE A 77 -1.34 -18.96 -10.99
C ILE A 77 -1.53 -20.46 -10.68
N PRO A 78 -2.05 -20.83 -9.50
CA PRO A 78 -2.28 -22.23 -9.15
C PRO A 78 -3.11 -22.98 -10.21
N SER A 79 -2.58 -24.09 -10.71
CA SER A 79 -3.27 -24.96 -11.69
C SER A 79 -4.49 -25.63 -11.10
N ASP A 80 -5.54 -25.82 -11.91
CA ASP A 80 -6.76 -26.53 -11.49
C ASP A 80 -6.53 -28.01 -11.15
N ASN A 81 -5.57 -28.65 -11.83
CA ASN A 81 -5.39 -30.10 -11.80
C ASN A 81 -4.27 -30.58 -10.85
N ILE A 82 -3.41 -29.67 -10.36
CA ILE A 82 -2.25 -30.02 -9.54
C ILE A 82 -2.28 -29.21 -8.25
N TRP A 83 -2.20 -29.89 -7.10
CA TRP A 83 -2.17 -29.25 -5.80
C TRP A 83 -0.73 -29.08 -5.31
N LEU A 84 -0.19 -27.86 -5.46
CA LEU A 84 1.08 -27.44 -4.89
C LEU A 84 0.84 -26.50 -3.70
N PRO A 85 1.74 -26.44 -2.71
CA PRO A 85 1.67 -25.42 -1.66
C PRO A 85 1.73 -24.00 -2.27
N TYR A 86 0.69 -23.21 -2.07
CA TYR A 86 0.56 -21.85 -2.66
C TYR A 86 0.77 -20.72 -1.64
N LEU A 87 0.93 -21.01 -0.35
CA LEU A 87 1.07 -19.97 0.68
C LEU A 87 2.26 -19.06 0.42
N GLY A 88 3.45 -19.62 0.19
CA GLY A 88 4.68 -18.84 -0.06
C GLY A 88 4.52 -17.87 -1.23
N GLY A 89 4.18 -18.39 -2.42
CA GLY A 89 3.97 -17.55 -3.59
C GLY A 89 2.83 -16.53 -3.41
N THR A 90 1.78 -16.85 -2.65
CA THR A 90 0.71 -15.88 -2.35
C THR A 90 1.22 -14.73 -1.48
N LEU A 91 2.13 -15.00 -0.53
CA LEU A 91 2.78 -13.96 0.28
C LEU A 91 3.72 -13.11 -0.57
N ASP A 92 4.51 -13.72 -1.46
CA ASP A 92 5.39 -13.01 -2.40
C ASP A 92 4.58 -12.08 -3.33
N ALA A 93 3.43 -12.56 -3.83
CA ALA A 93 2.49 -11.75 -4.59
C ALA A 93 1.94 -10.55 -3.77
N GLY A 94 1.72 -10.75 -2.46
CA GLY A 94 1.33 -9.68 -1.54
C GLY A 94 2.42 -8.61 -1.40
N ILE A 95 3.69 -9.01 -1.25
CA ILE A 95 4.84 -8.09 -1.20
C ILE A 95 4.95 -7.30 -2.50
N ALA A 96 4.83 -7.96 -3.65
CA ALA A 96 4.85 -7.29 -4.96
C ALA A 96 3.74 -6.23 -5.08
N THR A 97 2.56 -6.53 -4.52
CA THR A 97 1.42 -5.60 -4.51
C THR A 97 1.71 -4.38 -3.63
N LEU A 98 2.32 -4.56 -2.46
CA LEU A 98 2.70 -3.45 -1.58
C LEU A 98 3.69 -2.50 -2.25
N TRP A 99 4.72 -3.04 -2.92
CA TRP A 99 5.70 -2.20 -3.65
C TRP A 99 5.05 -1.45 -4.81
N ALA A 100 4.14 -2.11 -5.53
CA ALA A 100 3.42 -1.51 -6.65
C ALA A 100 2.48 -0.37 -6.19
N GLU A 101 1.72 -0.57 -5.10
CA GLU A 101 0.85 0.46 -4.55
C GLU A 101 1.64 1.64 -3.97
N GLU A 102 2.77 1.38 -3.30
CA GLU A 102 3.61 2.47 -2.78
C GLU A 102 4.12 3.39 -3.90
N ILE A 103 4.53 2.81 -5.04
CA ILE A 103 4.91 3.58 -6.23
C ILE A 103 3.72 4.36 -6.79
N ILE A 104 2.54 3.76 -6.87
CA ILE A 104 1.33 4.44 -7.35
C ILE A 104 1.01 5.64 -6.43
N GLU A 105 1.03 5.46 -5.11
CA GLU A 105 0.76 6.54 -4.16
C GLU A 105 1.82 7.64 -4.23
N ALA A 106 3.11 7.29 -4.37
CA ALA A 106 4.16 8.28 -4.54
C ALA A 106 3.99 9.10 -5.84
N VAL A 107 3.58 8.46 -6.94
CA VAL A 107 3.30 9.16 -8.21
C VAL A 107 2.11 10.13 -8.09
N LYS A 108 1.12 9.87 -7.23
CA LYS A 108 0.00 10.81 -7.02
C LYS A 108 0.44 12.15 -6.43
N TYR A 109 1.53 12.19 -5.66
CA TYR A 109 2.10 13.47 -5.19
C TYR A 109 2.67 14.33 -6.33
N ILE A 110 2.98 13.72 -7.47
CA ILE A 110 3.54 14.40 -8.64
C ILE A 110 2.41 14.77 -9.62
N ASP A 111 1.64 13.77 -10.05
CA ASP A 111 0.70 13.90 -11.16
C ASP A 111 -0.76 14.08 -10.72
N GLY A 112 -1.06 13.86 -9.45
CA GLY A 112 -2.38 13.95 -8.87
C GLY A 112 -3.26 12.68 -9.08
N PRO A 113 -4.45 12.65 -8.46
CA PRO A 113 -5.00 13.69 -7.58
C PRO A 113 -4.19 13.83 -6.30
N ASN A 114 -4.14 15.05 -5.74
CA ASN A 114 -3.43 15.30 -4.49
C ASN A 114 -4.01 14.38 -3.40
N PRO A 115 -3.20 13.50 -2.78
CA PRO A 115 -3.69 12.58 -1.76
C PRO A 115 -4.11 13.28 -0.47
N VAL A 116 -3.76 14.55 -0.29
CA VAL A 116 -4.19 15.39 0.83
C VAL A 116 -5.35 16.30 0.41
N ASP A 117 -6.56 15.98 0.88
CA ASP A 117 -7.77 16.76 0.59
C ASP A 117 -8.81 16.61 1.71
N GLY A 118 -9.06 17.69 2.46
CA GLY A 118 -10.03 17.71 3.55
C GLY A 118 -9.72 16.68 4.65
N ILE A 119 -10.50 15.60 4.68
CA ILE A 119 -10.33 14.50 5.64
C ILE A 119 -9.27 13.46 5.19
N TRP A 120 -8.83 13.53 3.94
CA TRP A 120 -7.79 12.65 3.39
C TRP A 120 -6.41 13.20 3.75
N LEU A 121 -5.63 12.41 4.48
CA LEU A 121 -4.37 12.84 5.07
C LEU A 121 -3.13 12.51 4.22
N GLY A 122 -3.26 11.63 3.23
CA GLY A 122 -2.12 11.12 2.48
C GLY A 122 -1.16 10.29 3.35
N ALA A 123 0.13 10.42 3.07
CA ALA A 123 1.21 9.70 3.73
C ALA A 123 1.55 10.39 5.05
N ALA A 124 1.65 9.61 6.12
CA ALA A 124 2.02 10.14 7.43
C ALA A 124 3.52 10.51 7.44
N THR A 125 3.83 11.68 7.96
CA THR A 125 5.21 12.18 8.08
C THR A 125 5.95 11.47 9.22
N ASP A 126 7.29 11.49 9.19
CA ASP A 126 8.12 10.90 10.23
C ASP A 126 7.84 11.50 11.62
N VAL A 127 7.44 12.78 11.67
CA VAL A 127 7.09 13.47 12.91
C VAL A 127 5.84 12.84 13.53
N ILE A 128 4.78 12.63 12.74
CA ILE A 128 3.53 12.02 13.20
C ILE A 128 3.80 10.59 13.68
N ILE A 129 4.58 9.81 12.92
CA ILE A 129 4.90 8.43 13.29
C ILE A 129 5.69 8.37 14.61
N ARG A 130 6.63 9.29 14.84
CA ARG A 130 7.39 9.35 16.10
C ARG A 130 6.53 9.78 17.29
N GLU A 131 5.66 10.77 17.11
CA GLU A 131 4.76 11.25 18.15
C GLU A 131 3.79 10.15 18.59
N ARG A 132 3.12 9.50 17.63
CA ARG A 132 2.19 8.39 17.92
C ARG A 132 2.90 7.13 18.37
N GLY A 133 4.16 6.94 17.99
CA GLY A 133 4.98 5.80 18.44
C GLY A 133 5.11 5.70 19.96
N ILE A 134 5.12 6.84 20.67
CA ILE A 134 5.20 6.87 22.14
C ILE A 134 3.97 6.19 22.76
N GLU A 135 2.78 6.47 22.22
CA GLU A 135 1.50 5.93 22.70
C GLU A 135 1.43 4.40 22.55
N PHE A 136 2.11 3.82 21.56
CA PHE A 136 2.21 2.37 21.38
C PHE A 136 3.19 1.72 22.36
N VAL A 137 4.25 2.43 22.74
CA VAL A 137 5.29 1.92 23.65
C VAL A 137 4.82 1.97 25.11
N ASP A 138 4.12 3.03 25.50
CA ASP A 138 3.59 3.18 26.87
C ASP A 138 2.24 2.44 27.08
N GLY A 139 1.65 1.93 26.00
CA GLY A 139 0.41 1.15 26.03
C GLY A 139 -0.87 1.98 26.06
N THR A 140 -0.78 3.31 25.91
CA THR A 140 -1.93 4.21 25.79
C THR A 140 -2.78 3.85 24.56
N ALA A 141 -2.12 3.54 23.45
CA ALA A 141 -2.72 2.96 22.26
C ALA A 141 -2.38 1.47 22.17
N PRO A 142 -3.31 0.56 22.47
CA PRO A 142 -3.02 -0.89 22.52
C PRO A 142 -2.78 -1.51 21.14
N GLY A 143 -3.09 -0.81 20.05
CA GLY A 143 -2.95 -1.30 18.69
C GLY A 143 -3.60 -0.37 17.67
N PHE A 144 -3.62 -0.81 16.41
CA PHE A 144 -4.23 -0.08 15.32
C PHE A 144 -5.20 -0.96 14.52
N ALA A 145 -6.14 -0.31 13.82
CA ALA A 145 -7.08 -0.95 12.90
C ALA A 145 -6.97 -0.29 11.53
N ALA A 146 -6.69 -1.09 10.49
CA ALA A 146 -6.78 -0.67 9.10
C ALA A 146 -8.15 -1.09 8.55
N CYS A 147 -9.08 -0.15 8.43
CA CYS A 147 -10.42 -0.36 7.92
C CYS A 147 -10.46 -0.03 6.42
N VAL A 148 -10.71 -1.05 5.59
CA VAL A 148 -10.78 -0.92 4.13
C VAL A 148 -12.13 -1.39 3.60
N GLY A 149 -12.64 -0.73 2.56
CA GLY A 149 -13.91 -1.08 1.89
C GLY A 149 -15.10 -0.24 2.36
N ALA A 150 -16.32 -0.78 2.28
CA ALA A 150 -17.54 -0.12 2.75
C ALA A 150 -18.34 -1.00 3.69
N CYS A 151 -18.96 -0.37 4.69
CA CYS A 151 -19.99 -1.01 5.50
C CYS A 151 -21.31 -1.08 4.72
N LYS A 152 -22.24 -1.92 5.17
CA LYS A 152 -23.59 -2.01 4.58
C LYS A 152 -24.39 -0.69 4.67
N ASP A 153 -24.08 0.16 5.66
CA ASP A 153 -24.73 1.44 5.90
C ASP A 153 -23.84 2.33 6.81
N SER A 154 -24.05 3.64 6.74
CA SER A 154 -23.25 4.63 7.49
C SER A 154 -23.42 4.52 9.01
N LYS A 155 -24.58 4.08 9.53
CA LYS A 155 -24.75 3.91 10.99
C LYS A 155 -23.88 2.79 11.51
N THR A 156 -23.75 1.71 10.75
CA THR A 156 -22.82 0.61 11.06
C THR A 156 -21.38 1.10 11.04
N ALA A 157 -20.98 1.89 10.04
CA ALA A 157 -19.63 2.48 9.97
C ALA A 157 -19.32 3.37 11.18
N VAL A 158 -20.25 4.29 11.52
CA VAL A 158 -20.11 5.18 12.69
C VAL A 158 -20.02 4.39 13.98
N LYS A 159 -20.81 3.32 14.14
CA LYS A 159 -20.76 2.46 15.32
C LYS A 159 -19.38 1.81 15.46
N ILE A 160 -18.85 1.21 14.40
CA ILE A 160 -17.53 0.58 14.40
C ILE A 160 -16.43 1.61 14.72
N ALA A 161 -16.48 2.78 14.09
CA ALA A 161 -15.53 3.86 14.33
C ALA A 161 -15.51 4.29 15.80
N ARG A 162 -16.69 4.49 16.41
CA ARG A 162 -16.82 4.86 17.82
C ARG A 162 -16.32 3.76 18.76
N GLU A 163 -16.66 2.49 18.50
CA GLU A 163 -16.19 1.38 19.32
C GLU A 163 -14.67 1.22 19.30
N LEU A 164 -14.00 1.50 18.17
CA LEU A 164 -12.54 1.50 18.07
C LEU A 164 -11.94 2.68 18.84
N GLN A 165 -12.56 3.86 18.72
CA GLN A 165 -12.14 5.07 19.43
C GLN A 165 -12.27 4.92 20.95
N GLU A 166 -13.37 4.35 21.45
CA GLU A 166 -13.61 4.08 22.88
C GLU A 166 -12.57 3.13 23.50
N LYS A 167 -11.91 2.31 22.66
CA LYS A 167 -10.84 1.39 23.05
C LYS A 167 -9.45 1.96 22.86
N ASN A 168 -9.33 3.26 22.54
CA ASN A 168 -8.08 3.94 22.21
C ASN A 168 -7.29 3.28 21.07
N ILE A 169 -7.99 2.60 20.14
CA ILE A 169 -7.34 1.97 18.98
C ILE A 169 -7.11 3.04 17.91
N TYR A 170 -5.88 3.11 17.40
CA TYR A 170 -5.56 4.02 16.30
C TYR A 170 -6.18 3.51 14.99
N VAL A 171 -6.97 4.32 14.29
CA VAL A 171 -7.73 3.84 13.12
C VAL A 171 -7.26 4.50 11.84
N PHE A 172 -6.85 3.68 10.87
CA PHE A 172 -6.62 4.07 9.49
C PHE A 172 -7.85 3.66 8.68
N MET A 173 -8.55 4.62 8.10
CA MET A 173 -9.72 4.35 7.26
C MET A 173 -9.43 4.74 5.82
N THR A 174 -9.72 3.84 4.89
CA THR A 174 -9.61 4.13 3.47
C THR A 174 -10.65 3.36 2.67
N GLY A 175 -11.05 3.94 1.54
CA GLY A 175 -12.01 3.36 0.62
C GLY A 175 -13.44 3.86 0.81
N SER A 176 -14.16 3.81 -0.30
CA SER A 176 -15.61 3.92 -0.39
C SER A 176 -16.02 3.05 -1.58
N THR A 177 -16.88 2.07 -1.35
CA THR A 177 -17.49 1.28 -2.42
C THR A 177 -18.99 1.47 -2.33
N ASP A 178 -19.55 2.20 -3.28
CA ASP A 178 -20.99 2.47 -3.44
C ASP A 178 -21.72 3.13 -2.23
N GLY A 179 -21.01 3.95 -1.46
CA GLY A 179 -21.60 4.86 -0.46
C GLY A 179 -21.67 4.31 0.97
#